data_AF-A0A2T6NMV3-F1
#
_entry.id   AF-A0A2T6NMV3-F1
#
_cell.length_a   1.000
_cell.length_b   1.000
_cell.length_c   1.000
_cell.angle_alpha   90.00
_cell.angle_beta   90.00
_cell.angle_gamma   90.00
#
_symmetry.space_group_name_H-M   'P 1'
#
loop_
_entity.id
_entity.type
_entity.pdbx_description
1 polymer ?
#
loop_
_entity_poly.entity_id
_entity_poly.type
_entity_poly.pdbx_seq_one_letter_code
_entity_poly.pdbx_strand_id
1 'polypeptide(L)'
;MKKIPKQSKRLLFNHYLWNKRINQKYMPHAGYMGNGGDIHLILGINGTGINHLTQLLSQPLPNSHFIHNPLAKFEPKLTLSTHDDRLAIPYHKELTADHPLNRVYRIYAENNLADTNYNLLLLENRKTPRALLIMKETHGLLATEALLRELQCHALFYISDPIILAEQIFSREGLNTPYLDLESEAVMESRFLKRFLSYDLRTILLAYKLIQRLSSRRQRRVQMKIFTIALIQHMFRMLVARYPELASVVDFDCIENDPKSMQFPLVNWLGANSLERSERIINTATFKPDGQMSQRWTRSWPETINAFEVLSAKDVSLAYKILIDHGLMRDEGKRKTWDERVAV
;
A
#
# COMPACT_ATOMS: atom_id res chain seq x y z
N MET A 1 -9.59 -34.46 2.72
CA MET A 1 -8.31 -33.95 3.24
C MET A 1 -7.86 -32.75 2.42
N LYS A 2 -7.86 -31.54 3.00
CA LYS A 2 -7.34 -30.33 2.33
C LYS A 2 -5.84 -30.53 2.09
N LYS A 3 -5.40 -30.54 0.82
CA LYS A 3 -3.98 -30.58 0.47
C LYS A 3 -3.34 -29.28 0.97
N ILE A 4 -2.64 -29.35 2.10
CA ILE A 4 -1.74 -28.29 2.55
C ILE A 4 -0.68 -28.16 1.43
N PRO A 5 -0.53 -26.97 0.80
CA PRO A 5 0.49 -26.80 -0.21
C PRO A 5 1.84 -27.10 0.45
N LYS A 6 2.70 -27.89 -0.21
CA LYS A 6 4.06 -28.18 0.24
C LYS A 6 4.83 -26.85 0.40
N GLN A 7 4.72 -26.20 1.55
CA GLN A 7 5.68 -25.19 1.95
C GLN A 7 7.05 -25.87 1.95
N SER A 8 8.03 -25.23 1.34
CA SER A 8 9.38 -25.80 1.28
C SER A 8 9.85 -26.07 2.72
N LYS A 9 10.47 -27.22 2.98
CA LYS A 9 11.00 -27.56 4.32
C LYS A 9 11.90 -26.42 4.87
N ARG A 10 12.58 -25.70 3.97
CA ARG A 10 13.38 -24.51 4.24
C ARG A 10 12.55 -23.36 4.84
N LEU A 11 11.38 -23.07 4.30
CA LEU A 11 10.50 -22.00 4.79
C LEU A 11 9.93 -22.32 6.18
N LEU A 12 9.54 -23.59 6.42
CA LEU A 12 9.08 -24.04 7.73
C LEU A 12 10.19 -23.94 8.79
N PHE A 13 11.41 -24.37 8.45
CA PHE A 13 12.56 -24.27 9.35
C PHE A 13 12.95 -22.82 9.64
N ASN A 14 12.98 -21.97 8.61
CA ASN A 14 13.24 -20.54 8.76
C ASN A 14 12.20 -19.86 9.65
N HIS A 15 10.92 -20.21 9.48
CA HIS A 15 9.84 -19.70 10.31
C HIS A 15 9.99 -20.14 11.77
N TYR A 16 10.33 -21.41 12.03
CA TYR A 16 10.60 -21.88 13.38
C TYR A 16 11.77 -21.13 14.05
N LEU A 17 12.89 -20.95 13.33
CA LEU A 17 14.04 -20.18 13.83
C LEU A 17 13.68 -18.72 14.07
N TRP A 18 12.90 -18.11 13.18
CA TRP A 18 12.42 -16.75 13.33
C TRP A 18 11.55 -16.62 14.59
N ASN A 19 10.58 -17.52 14.79
CA ASN A 19 9.73 -17.54 15.98
C ASN A 19 10.53 -17.67 17.27
N LYS A 20 11.55 -18.55 17.30
CA LYS A 20 12.43 -18.69 18.46
C LYS A 20 13.16 -17.38 18.78
N ARG A 21 13.74 -16.71 17.77
CA ARG A 21 14.45 -15.43 17.93
C ARG A 21 13.52 -14.30 18.35
N ILE A 22 12.32 -14.24 17.78
CA ILE A 22 11.29 -13.27 18.15
C ILE A 22 10.90 -13.44 19.61
N ASN A 23 10.56 -14.66 20.03
CA ASN A 23 10.15 -14.94 21.40
C ASN A 23 11.26 -14.62 22.40
N GLN A 24 12.53 -14.79 22.03
CA GLN A 24 13.67 -14.38 22.85
C GLN A 24 13.80 -12.86 22.97
N LYS A 25 13.65 -12.13 21.87
CA LYS A 25 13.88 -10.67 21.84
C LYS A 25 12.70 -9.86 22.35
N TYR A 26 11.47 -10.33 22.10
CA TYR A 26 10.24 -9.59 22.37
C TYR A 26 9.39 -10.21 23.48
N MET A 27 9.82 -11.35 24.07
CA MET A 27 9.10 -12.10 25.15
C MET A 27 7.62 -12.39 24.76
N PRO A 28 6.78 -13.11 25.53
CA PRO A 28 5.42 -13.41 25.08
C PRO A 28 4.49 -12.21 25.35
N HIS A 29 4.88 -11.01 24.89
CA HIS A 29 4.05 -9.82 24.97
C HIS A 29 3.11 -9.66 23.77
N ALA A 30 2.98 -10.67 22.88
CA ALA A 30 2.04 -10.66 21.74
C ALA A 30 0.54 -10.75 22.17
N GLY A 31 0.21 -10.15 23.31
CA GLY A 31 -1.09 -10.05 23.94
C GLY A 31 -1.88 -8.83 23.51
N TYR A 32 -1.49 -8.07 22.47
CA TYR A 32 -2.44 -7.18 21.81
C TYR A 32 -3.49 -8.02 21.08
N MET A 33 -4.52 -8.36 21.86
CA MET A 33 -5.88 -8.60 21.42
C MET A 33 -6.66 -7.27 21.29
N GLY A 34 -5.96 -6.14 21.15
CA GLY A 34 -6.63 -4.87 20.92
C GLY A 34 -7.26 -4.84 19.53
N ASN A 35 -8.47 -4.30 19.45
CA ASN A 35 -9.13 -3.97 18.18
C ASN A 35 -8.14 -3.11 17.37
N GLY A 36 -7.69 -3.56 16.19
CA GLY A 36 -6.66 -2.82 15.44
C GLY A 36 -7.12 -1.52 14.81
N GLY A 37 -8.26 -0.96 15.24
CA GLY A 37 -8.64 0.43 15.00
C GLY A 37 -7.60 1.44 15.51
N ASP A 38 -6.65 1.02 16.35
CA ASP A 38 -5.51 1.85 16.77
C ASP A 38 -4.35 1.88 15.73
N ILE A 39 -4.37 1.01 14.72
CA ILE A 39 -3.37 0.95 13.64
C ILE A 39 -3.94 1.60 12.38
N HIS A 40 -3.24 2.61 11.89
CA HIS A 40 -3.56 3.31 10.65
C HIS A 40 -2.49 3.03 9.60
N LEU A 41 -2.80 2.22 8.59
CA LEU A 41 -1.89 1.91 7.50
C LEU A 41 -2.00 2.95 6.39
N ILE A 42 -0.85 3.34 5.81
CA ILE A 42 -0.78 4.04 4.53
C ILE A 42 0.00 3.14 3.58
N LEU A 43 -0.63 2.72 2.49
CA LEU A 43 -0.12 1.68 1.59
C LEU A 43 -0.05 2.19 0.16
N GLY A 44 1.05 1.88 -0.51
CA GLY A 44 1.31 2.31 -1.88
C GLY A 44 2.70 1.91 -2.33
N ILE A 45 3.01 2.16 -3.59
CA ILE A 45 4.19 1.57 -4.22
C ILE A 45 5.47 2.29 -3.79
N ASN A 46 6.52 1.54 -3.46
CA ASN A 46 7.80 2.13 -3.05
C ASN A 46 8.38 3.01 -4.17
N GLY A 47 9.04 4.12 -3.79
CA GLY A 47 9.66 5.03 -4.74
C GLY A 47 8.72 6.00 -5.44
N THR A 48 7.48 6.12 -4.97
CA THR A 48 6.46 6.99 -5.57
C THR A 48 6.04 8.14 -4.64
N GLY A 49 5.08 8.96 -5.08
CA GLY A 49 4.48 10.07 -4.34
C GLY A 49 3.90 9.74 -2.95
N ILE A 50 3.77 8.47 -2.57
CA ILE A 50 3.35 8.06 -1.22
C ILE A 50 4.23 8.65 -0.09
N ASN A 51 5.54 8.83 -0.34
CA ASN A 51 6.43 9.43 0.66
C ASN A 51 6.03 10.88 0.94
N HIS A 52 5.74 11.62 -0.13
CA HIS A 52 5.29 13.00 -0.06
C HIS A 52 3.94 13.11 0.63
N LEU A 53 2.97 12.26 0.25
CA LEU A 53 1.68 12.19 0.95
C LEU A 53 1.88 11.96 2.46
N THR A 54 2.74 11.03 2.85
CA THR A 54 3.01 10.75 4.28
C THR A 54 3.63 11.97 4.98
N GLN A 55 4.57 12.65 4.33
CA GLN A 55 5.17 13.88 4.85
C GLN A 55 4.13 14.99 5.04
N LEU A 56 3.25 15.18 4.05
CA LEU A 56 2.18 16.18 4.13
C LEU A 56 1.20 15.85 5.25
N LEU A 57 0.82 14.59 5.43
CA LEU A 57 -0.05 14.14 6.53
C LEU A 57 0.59 14.31 7.92
N SER A 58 1.92 14.25 8.02
CA SER A 58 2.63 14.37 9.31
C SER A 58 2.64 15.79 9.89
N GLN A 59 2.61 16.83 9.03
CA GLN A 59 2.62 18.24 9.44
C GLN A 59 1.41 18.65 10.29
N PRO A 60 0.15 18.36 9.88
CA PRO A 60 -1.05 18.68 10.67
C PRO A 60 -1.30 17.71 11.82
N LEU A 61 -0.58 16.58 11.90
CA LEU A 61 -0.74 15.53 12.92
C LEU A 61 0.51 15.38 13.81
N PRO A 62 0.99 16.46 14.49
CA PRO A 62 2.28 16.46 15.18
C PRO A 62 2.37 15.48 16.37
N ASN A 63 1.23 15.10 16.95
CA ASN A 63 1.16 14.17 18.09
C ASN A 63 0.99 12.70 17.66
N SER A 64 0.98 12.41 16.35
CA SER A 64 0.84 11.03 15.84
C SER A 64 2.22 10.40 15.60
N HIS A 65 2.33 9.11 15.85
CA HIS A 65 3.56 8.36 15.65
C HIS A 65 3.61 7.80 14.23
N PHE A 66 4.57 8.25 13.43
CA PHE A 66 4.78 7.76 12.07
C PHE A 66 5.89 6.72 12.01
N ILE A 67 5.56 5.51 11.55
CA ILE A 67 6.51 4.43 11.31
C ILE A 67 6.59 4.14 9.81
N HIS A 68 7.78 4.27 9.24
CA HIS A 68 8.01 4.04 7.82
C HIS A 68 8.65 2.68 7.54
N ASN A 69 7.96 1.88 6.74
CA ASN A 69 8.33 0.56 6.24
C ASN A 69 8.73 -0.40 7.39
N PRO A 70 7.79 -0.68 8.33
CA PRO A 70 8.07 -1.51 9.49
C PRO A 70 8.66 -2.87 9.11
N LEU A 71 8.16 -3.51 8.05
CA LEU A 71 8.65 -4.83 7.62
C LEU A 71 10.13 -4.84 7.20
N ALA A 72 10.58 -3.75 6.58
CA ALA A 72 11.96 -3.65 6.09
C ALA A 72 12.97 -3.43 7.23
N LYS A 73 12.56 -2.72 8.28
CA LYS A 73 13.42 -2.34 9.42
C LYS A 73 13.32 -3.30 10.60
N PHE A 74 12.34 -4.19 10.60
CA PHE A 74 12.10 -5.08 11.72
C PHE A 74 13.19 -6.15 11.87
N GLU A 75 13.59 -6.41 13.13
CA GLU A 75 14.61 -7.40 13.45
C GLU A 75 14.12 -8.38 14.53
N PRO A 76 14.12 -9.70 14.27
CA PRO A 76 14.77 -10.38 13.13
C PRO A 76 14.01 -10.22 11.81
N LYS A 77 14.77 -10.07 10.71
CA LYS A 77 14.20 -9.89 9.36
C LYS A 77 13.26 -11.04 8.99
N LEU A 78 12.11 -10.71 8.42
CA LEU A 78 11.11 -11.68 7.94
C LEU A 78 11.68 -12.57 6.84
N THR A 79 11.28 -13.84 6.84
CA THR A 79 11.67 -14.84 5.83
C THR A 79 10.42 -15.51 5.26
N LEU A 80 9.54 -14.68 4.70
CA LEU A 80 8.21 -15.09 4.22
C LEU A 80 8.17 -15.43 2.73
N SER A 81 9.24 -15.16 2.00
CA SER A 81 9.37 -15.48 0.58
C SER A 81 10.32 -16.65 0.35
N THR A 82 10.02 -17.46 -0.66
CA THR A 82 10.93 -18.48 -1.19
C THR A 82 12.03 -17.88 -2.06
N HIS A 83 11.79 -16.67 -2.55
CA HIS A 83 12.78 -15.89 -3.27
C HIS A 83 13.53 -15.09 -2.21
N ASP A 84 14.86 -15.07 -2.23
CA ASP A 84 15.69 -14.53 -1.13
C ASP A 84 15.46 -13.01 -0.85
N ASP A 85 14.52 -12.36 -1.54
CA ASP A 85 13.98 -11.05 -1.24
C ASP A 85 12.89 -11.10 -0.15
N ARG A 86 13.11 -10.31 0.89
CA ARG A 86 12.32 -10.30 2.13
C ARG A 86 11.18 -9.29 2.10
N LEU A 87 11.10 -8.49 1.04
CA LEU A 87 10.15 -7.39 0.90
C LEU A 87 8.93 -7.79 0.05
N ALA A 88 9.11 -8.69 -0.92
CA ALA A 88 7.99 -9.23 -1.69
C ALA A 88 7.31 -10.37 -0.91
N ILE A 89 6.14 -10.09 -0.33
CA ILE A 89 5.30 -11.08 0.35
C ILE A 89 4.20 -11.50 -0.63
N PRO A 90 4.02 -12.80 -0.91
CA PRO A 90 3.01 -13.26 -1.84
C PRO A 90 1.59 -13.04 -1.29
N TYR A 91 0.57 -13.22 -2.12
CA TYR A 91 -0.82 -13.01 -1.69
C TYR A 91 -1.24 -14.02 -0.61
N HIS A 92 -1.75 -13.50 0.50
CA HIS A 92 -2.37 -14.28 1.57
C HIS A 92 -3.80 -13.79 1.79
N LYS A 93 -4.76 -14.72 1.82
CA LYS A 93 -6.17 -14.40 2.11
C LYS A 93 -6.43 -14.23 3.61
N GLU A 94 -5.77 -15.04 4.41
CA GLU A 94 -5.91 -15.15 5.87
C GLU A 94 -4.53 -15.36 6.46
N LEU A 95 -4.26 -14.73 7.60
CA LEU A 95 -3.03 -14.90 8.37
C LEU A 95 -3.42 -15.35 9.77
N THR A 96 -2.75 -16.35 10.32
CA THR A 96 -2.96 -16.68 11.73
C THR A 96 -2.47 -15.53 12.61
N ALA A 97 -2.98 -15.41 13.84
CA ALA A 97 -2.46 -14.45 14.83
C ALA A 97 -0.94 -14.56 15.01
N ASP A 98 -0.41 -15.79 15.00
CA ASP A 98 1.02 -16.07 15.12
C ASP A 98 1.81 -15.84 13.82
N HIS A 99 1.14 -15.45 12.73
CA HIS A 99 1.84 -15.26 11.47
C HIS A 99 2.87 -14.12 11.60
N PRO A 100 4.13 -14.31 11.12
CA PRO A 100 5.20 -13.34 11.32
C PRO A 100 4.84 -11.92 10.89
N LEU A 101 4.16 -11.81 9.74
CA LEU A 101 3.65 -10.55 9.22
C LEU A 101 2.72 -9.84 10.21
N ASN A 102 1.68 -10.51 10.70
CA ASN A 102 0.71 -9.96 11.66
C ASN A 102 1.40 -9.55 12.96
N ARG A 103 2.31 -10.41 13.43
CA ARG A 103 3.04 -10.21 14.68
C ARG A 103 3.93 -8.96 14.67
N VAL A 104 4.58 -8.63 13.55
CA VAL A 104 5.39 -7.41 13.44
C VAL A 104 4.57 -6.16 13.69
N TYR A 105 3.40 -6.04 13.06
CA TYR A 105 2.53 -4.87 13.25
C TYR A 105 2.01 -4.77 14.69
N ARG A 106 1.64 -5.90 15.31
CA ARG A 106 1.20 -5.94 16.71
C ARG A 106 2.31 -5.50 17.67
N ILE A 107 3.54 -5.96 17.48
CA ILE A 107 4.69 -5.54 18.31
C ILE A 107 4.93 -4.02 18.19
N TYR A 108 4.85 -3.47 16.98
CA TYR A 108 4.95 -2.01 16.82
C TYR A 108 3.80 -1.28 17.52
N ALA A 109 2.57 -1.81 17.44
CA ALA A 109 1.43 -1.24 18.15
C ALA A 109 1.62 -1.27 19.67
N GLU A 110 1.96 -2.43 20.23
CA GLU A 110 2.18 -2.62 21.67
C GLU A 110 3.22 -1.65 22.22
N ASN A 111 4.40 -1.59 21.59
CA ASN A 111 5.50 -0.75 22.06
C ASN A 111 5.13 0.74 22.05
N ASN A 112 4.50 1.21 20.96
CA ASN A 112 4.18 2.64 20.82
C ASN A 112 2.96 3.06 21.66
N LEU A 113 2.01 2.15 21.87
CA LEU A 113 0.82 2.41 22.70
C LEU A 113 1.10 2.28 24.20
N ALA A 114 2.03 1.42 24.60
CA ALA A 114 2.52 1.37 25.99
C ALA A 114 3.18 2.69 26.40
N ASP A 115 4.02 3.25 25.53
CA ASP A 115 4.68 4.54 25.74
C ASP A 115 3.68 5.70 25.84
N THR A 116 2.59 5.67 25.08
CA THR A 116 1.56 6.73 25.15
C THR A 116 0.67 6.58 26.39
N ASN A 117 0.28 5.36 26.78
CA ASN A 117 -0.53 5.14 27.99
C ASN A 117 0.22 5.53 29.27
N TYR A 118 1.53 5.28 29.35
CA TYR A 118 2.34 5.67 30.51
C TYR A 118 2.45 7.21 30.64
N ASN A 119 2.61 7.90 29.51
CA ASN A 119 2.68 9.37 29.48
C ASN A 119 1.32 10.04 29.75
N LEU A 120 0.20 9.40 29.38
CA LEU A 120 -1.15 9.90 29.65
C LEU A 120 -1.54 9.74 31.14
N LEU A 121 -1.11 8.65 31.80
CA LEU A 121 -1.31 8.46 33.24
C LEU A 121 -0.60 9.52 34.10
N LEU A 122 0.49 10.11 33.59
CA LEU A 122 1.21 11.21 34.24
C LEU A 122 0.60 12.59 33.98
N LEU A 123 -0.30 12.71 33.00
CA LEU A 123 -0.90 13.96 32.55
C LEU A 123 -2.43 13.88 32.68
N GLU A 124 -2.93 13.87 33.91
CA GLU A 124 -4.36 13.84 34.27
C GLU A 124 -5.21 15.02 33.73
N ASN A 125 -4.67 15.92 32.91
CA ASN A 125 -5.41 17.10 32.49
C ASN A 125 -5.11 17.51 31.04
N ARG A 126 -5.93 17.01 30.11
CA ARG A 126 -6.63 17.74 29.02
C ARG A 126 -7.27 16.72 28.07
N LYS A 127 -8.35 17.13 27.40
CA LYS A 127 -8.94 16.43 26.23
C LYS A 127 -7.96 16.44 25.05
N THR A 128 -6.75 15.90 25.21
CA THR A 128 -5.80 15.76 24.12
C THR A 128 -6.29 14.67 23.18
N PRO A 129 -6.42 14.95 21.87
CA PRO A 129 -6.80 13.93 20.91
C PRO A 129 -5.85 12.72 21.01
N ARG A 130 -6.40 11.51 21.16
CA ARG A 130 -5.62 10.26 21.26
C ARG A 130 -4.63 10.18 20.10
N ALA A 131 -3.35 10.01 20.43
CA ALA A 131 -2.27 9.85 19.46
C ALA A 131 -2.56 8.62 18.59
N LEU A 132 -2.42 8.78 17.28
CA LEU A 132 -2.62 7.70 16.32
C LEU A 132 -1.28 7.08 15.95
N LEU A 133 -1.28 5.77 15.77
CA LEU A 133 -0.14 5.05 15.23
C LEU A 133 -0.32 4.87 13.72
N ILE A 134 0.45 5.64 12.96
CA ILE A 134 0.39 5.64 11.51
C ILE A 134 1.60 4.87 10.97
N MET A 135 1.35 3.79 10.25
CA MET A 135 2.40 2.98 9.64
C MET A 135 2.31 3.05 8.12
N LYS A 136 3.33 3.63 7.50
CA LYS A 136 3.47 3.62 6.05
C LYS A 136 4.17 2.33 5.63
N GLU A 137 3.56 1.55 4.76
CA GLU A 137 4.18 0.34 4.19
C GLU A 137 4.17 0.39 2.65
N THR A 138 5.29 -0.02 2.06
CA THR A 138 5.48 -0.04 0.60
C THR A 138 5.87 -1.40 0.04
N HIS A 139 5.94 -2.41 0.89
CA HIS A 139 6.31 -3.78 0.57
C HIS A 139 5.24 -4.75 1.07
N GLY A 140 5.21 -5.95 0.50
CA GLY A 140 4.22 -6.96 0.87
C GLY A 140 2.78 -6.50 0.62
N LEU A 141 2.57 -5.64 -0.39
CA LEU A 141 1.26 -5.03 -0.68
C LEU A 141 0.20 -6.09 -0.97
N LEU A 142 0.60 -7.24 -1.53
CA LEU A 142 -0.30 -8.37 -1.80
C LEU A 142 -0.85 -9.04 -0.54
N ALA A 143 -0.25 -8.83 0.63
CA ALA A 143 -0.76 -9.37 1.90
C ALA A 143 -1.79 -8.44 2.59
N THR A 144 -2.09 -7.29 1.99
CA THR A 144 -2.97 -6.25 2.56
C THR A 144 -4.36 -6.77 2.92
N GLU A 145 -4.97 -7.64 2.10
CA GLU A 145 -6.31 -8.18 2.42
C GLU A 145 -6.30 -8.90 3.77
N ALA A 146 -5.27 -9.70 4.03
CA ALA A 146 -5.20 -10.43 5.28
C ALA A 146 -4.82 -9.51 6.45
N LEU A 147 -3.99 -8.49 6.23
CA LEU A 147 -3.73 -7.47 7.26
C LEU A 147 -5.01 -6.77 7.69
N LEU A 148 -5.84 -6.31 6.74
CA LEU A 148 -7.13 -5.68 7.04
C LEU A 148 -8.02 -6.60 7.88
N ARG A 149 -8.13 -7.87 7.50
CA ARG A 149 -9.00 -8.84 8.20
C ARG A 149 -8.51 -9.20 9.59
N GLU A 150 -7.20 -9.42 9.75
CA GLU A 150 -6.65 -9.98 10.99
C GLU A 150 -6.25 -8.92 12.00
N LEU A 151 -5.94 -7.70 11.53
CA LEU A 151 -5.72 -6.55 12.40
C LEU A 151 -7.00 -5.76 12.62
N GLN A 152 -7.98 -5.75 11.71
CA GLN A 152 -9.11 -4.80 11.75
C GLN A 152 -8.60 -3.35 11.77
N CYS A 153 -7.56 -3.06 10.97
CA CYS A 153 -6.91 -1.76 10.90
C CYS A 153 -7.52 -0.85 9.82
N HIS A 154 -7.44 0.46 10.03
CA HIS A 154 -7.80 1.44 9.01
C HIS A 154 -6.66 1.57 8.00
N ALA A 155 -6.95 1.54 6.70
CA ALA A 155 -5.97 1.66 5.63
C ALA A 155 -6.32 2.78 4.64
N LEU A 156 -5.30 3.54 4.26
CA LEU A 156 -5.34 4.54 3.20
C LEU A 156 -4.49 4.03 2.04
N PHE A 157 -5.13 3.76 0.90
CA PHE A 157 -4.44 3.33 -0.31
C PHE A 157 -4.11 4.52 -1.19
N TYR A 158 -2.83 4.71 -1.47
CA TYR A 158 -2.37 5.68 -2.45
C TYR A 158 -2.37 5.05 -3.85
N ILE A 159 -3.12 5.66 -4.77
CA ILE A 159 -3.16 5.29 -6.19
C ILE A 159 -2.84 6.52 -7.05
N SER A 160 -2.42 6.26 -8.29
CA SER A 160 -2.15 7.25 -9.33
C SER A 160 -2.06 6.49 -10.66
N ASP A 161 -1.81 7.18 -11.77
CA ASP A 161 -1.50 6.52 -13.03
C ASP A 161 -0.34 5.51 -12.87
N PRO A 162 -0.56 4.21 -13.18
CA PRO A 162 0.47 3.18 -13.13
C PRO A 162 1.75 3.51 -13.92
N ILE A 163 1.62 4.28 -15.01
CA ILE A 163 2.73 4.69 -15.86
C ILE A 163 3.55 5.79 -15.17
N ILE A 164 2.88 6.78 -14.57
CA ILE A 164 3.55 7.83 -13.80
C ILE A 164 4.30 7.21 -12.62
N LEU A 165 3.68 6.28 -11.89
CA LEU A 165 4.35 5.58 -10.80
C LEU A 165 5.55 4.76 -11.27
N ALA A 166 5.43 4.05 -12.40
CA ALA A 166 6.55 3.31 -12.97
C ALA A 166 7.70 4.25 -13.39
N GLU A 167 7.38 5.40 -13.97
CA GLU A 167 8.37 6.43 -14.33
C GLU A 167 9.12 6.91 -13.08
N GLN A 168 8.41 7.23 -11.99
CA GLN A 168 9.01 7.62 -10.70
C GLN A 168 9.91 6.54 -10.07
N ILE A 169 9.58 5.27 -10.29
CA ILE A 169 10.39 4.16 -9.81
C ILE A 169 11.65 3.97 -10.67
N PHE A 170 11.52 4.02 -12.01
CA PHE A 170 12.64 3.78 -12.93
C PHE A 170 13.60 4.94 -13.06
N SER A 171 13.09 6.13 -12.80
CA SER A 171 13.78 7.21 -12.13
C SER A 171 14.58 6.64 -10.95
N ARG A 172 14.08 6.63 -9.73
CA ARG A 172 14.91 6.43 -8.53
C ARG A 172 15.81 5.17 -8.52
N GLU A 173 15.33 4.04 -9.02
CA GLU A 173 15.93 2.71 -8.84
C GLU A 173 16.33 2.03 -10.17
N GLY A 174 16.05 2.65 -11.33
CA GLY A 174 16.24 2.03 -12.65
C GLY A 174 15.24 0.90 -12.94
N LEU A 175 15.43 0.17 -14.05
CA LEU A 175 14.57 -1.01 -14.34
C LEU A 175 14.87 -2.21 -13.43
N ASN A 176 15.94 -2.18 -12.64
CA ASN A 176 16.30 -3.28 -11.75
C ASN A 176 15.68 -3.13 -10.37
N THR A 177 14.37 -3.41 -10.28
CA THR A 177 13.60 -3.42 -9.03
C THR A 177 13.15 -4.84 -8.68
N PRO A 178 13.93 -5.58 -7.86
CA PRO A 178 13.67 -6.99 -7.55
C PRO A 178 12.31 -7.24 -6.91
N TYR A 179 11.86 -6.36 -6.01
CA TYR A 179 10.58 -6.53 -5.33
C TYR A 179 9.41 -6.55 -6.32
N LEU A 180 9.41 -5.67 -7.34
CA LEU A 180 8.38 -5.64 -8.39
C LEU A 180 8.49 -6.83 -9.34
N ASP A 181 9.70 -7.32 -9.62
CA ASP A 181 9.88 -8.52 -10.43
C ASP A 181 9.19 -9.73 -9.72
N LEU A 182 9.31 -9.82 -8.39
CA LEU A 182 8.66 -10.87 -7.59
C LEU A 182 7.16 -10.65 -7.39
N GLU A 183 6.72 -9.42 -7.15
CA GLU A 183 5.28 -9.11 -7.10
C GLU A 183 4.62 -9.41 -8.45
N SER A 184 5.32 -9.23 -9.57
CA SER A 184 4.83 -9.59 -10.91
C SER A 184 4.57 -11.10 -11.05
N GLU A 185 5.39 -11.93 -10.43
CA GLU A 185 5.14 -13.38 -10.39
C GLU A 185 3.94 -13.70 -9.50
N ALA A 186 3.86 -13.06 -8.33
CA ALA A 186 2.83 -13.32 -7.33
C ALA A 186 1.41 -12.86 -7.77
N VAL A 187 1.27 -11.73 -8.47
CA VAL A 187 -0.04 -11.27 -8.99
C VAL A 187 -0.61 -12.21 -10.05
N MET A 188 0.24 -13.01 -10.72
CA MET A 188 -0.20 -13.97 -11.73
C MET A 188 -0.61 -15.32 -11.15
N GLU A 189 -0.48 -15.53 -9.85
CA GLU A 189 -0.92 -16.76 -9.21
C GLU A 189 -2.46 -16.89 -9.25
N SER A 190 -2.93 -18.12 -9.46
CA SER A 190 -4.38 -18.40 -9.59
C SER A 190 -5.19 -17.92 -8.38
N ARG A 191 -4.62 -17.94 -7.16
CA ARG A 191 -5.28 -17.47 -5.94
C ARG A 191 -5.56 -15.96 -5.98
N PHE A 192 -4.61 -15.16 -6.45
CA PHE A 192 -4.76 -13.71 -6.55
C PHE A 192 -5.75 -13.34 -7.65
N LEU A 193 -5.52 -13.89 -8.86
CA LEU A 193 -6.36 -13.60 -10.03
C LEU A 193 -7.83 -13.96 -9.78
N LYS A 194 -8.11 -15.13 -9.20
CA LYS A 194 -9.50 -15.52 -8.87
C LYS A 194 -10.12 -14.65 -7.77
N ARG A 195 -9.31 -14.06 -6.88
CA ARG A 195 -9.83 -13.25 -5.77
C ARG A 195 -10.21 -11.84 -6.19
N PHE A 196 -9.38 -11.20 -7.02
CA PHE A 196 -9.53 -9.78 -7.36
C PHE A 196 -9.95 -9.54 -8.79
N LEU A 197 -9.69 -10.49 -9.69
CA LEU A 197 -9.84 -10.31 -11.14
C LEU A 197 -10.74 -11.40 -11.73
N SER A 198 -11.70 -11.92 -10.96
CA SER A 198 -12.55 -13.04 -11.41
C SER A 198 -13.39 -12.68 -12.63
N TYR A 199 -13.95 -11.47 -12.67
CA TYR A 199 -14.76 -10.96 -13.79
C TYR A 199 -13.90 -10.65 -15.02
N ASP A 200 -12.69 -10.11 -14.82
CA ASP A 200 -11.79 -9.71 -15.91
C ASP A 200 -10.71 -10.74 -16.24
N LEU A 201 -10.79 -11.95 -15.67
CA LEU A 201 -9.71 -12.94 -15.70
C LEU A 201 -9.20 -13.23 -17.11
N ARG A 202 -10.11 -13.42 -18.06
CA ARG A 202 -9.76 -13.69 -19.46
C ARG A 202 -8.98 -12.52 -20.06
N THR A 203 -9.45 -11.31 -19.80
CA THR A 203 -8.88 -10.05 -20.29
C THR A 203 -7.46 -9.83 -19.73
N ILE A 204 -7.29 -10.03 -18.41
CA ILE A 204 -5.98 -9.95 -17.74
C ILE A 204 -4.99 -10.99 -18.27
N LEU A 205 -5.44 -12.25 -18.44
CA LEU A 205 -4.58 -13.30 -18.98
C LEU A 205 -4.18 -13.05 -20.44
N LEU A 206 -5.05 -12.42 -21.23
CA LEU A 206 -4.72 -11.98 -22.60
C LEU A 206 -3.67 -10.86 -22.58
N ALA A 207 -3.86 -9.84 -21.75
CA ALA A 207 -2.91 -8.74 -21.56
C ALA A 207 -1.51 -9.29 -21.20
N TYR A 208 -1.45 -10.17 -20.20
CA TYR A 208 -0.22 -10.82 -19.76
C TYR A 208 0.46 -11.59 -20.90
N LYS A 209 -0.31 -12.36 -21.68
CA LYS A 209 0.22 -13.09 -22.85
C LYS A 209 0.77 -12.14 -23.93
N LEU A 210 0.12 -10.99 -24.16
CA LEU A 210 0.59 -9.99 -25.11
C LEU A 210 1.92 -9.39 -24.66
N ILE A 211 2.04 -9.03 -23.38
CA ILE A 211 3.29 -8.54 -22.79
C ILE A 211 4.41 -9.57 -22.96
N GLN A 212 4.16 -10.84 -22.63
CA GLN A 212 5.14 -11.93 -22.76
C GLN A 212 5.63 -12.14 -24.20
N ARG A 213 4.81 -11.82 -25.21
CA ARG A 213 5.15 -11.95 -26.63
C ARG A 213 5.95 -10.78 -27.19
N LEU A 214 6.15 -9.70 -26.44
CA LEU A 214 6.96 -8.57 -26.90
C LEU A 214 8.39 -9.02 -27.17
N SER A 215 8.92 -8.65 -28.34
CA SER A 215 10.27 -9.05 -28.79
C SER A 215 11.38 -8.42 -27.97
N SER A 216 11.20 -7.15 -27.55
CA SER A 216 12.18 -6.46 -26.71
C SER A 216 12.06 -6.88 -25.25
N ARG A 217 13.16 -7.42 -24.71
CA ARG A 217 13.27 -7.78 -23.28
C ARG A 217 13.04 -6.58 -22.37
N ARG A 218 13.57 -5.40 -22.74
CA ARG A 218 13.36 -4.15 -22.01
C ARG A 218 11.87 -3.81 -21.96
N GLN A 219 11.22 -3.75 -23.12
CA GLN A 219 9.79 -3.42 -23.20
C GLN A 219 8.95 -4.42 -22.41
N ARG A 220 9.23 -5.72 -22.53
CA ARG A 220 8.55 -6.75 -21.74
C ARG A 220 8.65 -6.48 -20.24
N ARG A 221 9.83 -6.17 -19.71
CA ARG A 221 10.02 -5.86 -18.28
C ARG A 221 9.26 -4.60 -17.87
N VAL A 222 9.37 -3.53 -18.65
CA VAL A 222 8.67 -2.26 -18.40
C VAL A 222 7.16 -2.49 -18.34
N GLN A 223 6.60 -3.11 -19.39
CA GLN A 223 5.17 -3.38 -19.48
C GLN A 223 4.68 -4.30 -18.38
N MET A 224 5.47 -5.32 -17.99
CA MET A 224 5.11 -6.20 -16.89
C MET A 224 5.03 -5.43 -15.57
N LYS A 225 5.99 -4.54 -15.28
CA LYS A 225 5.98 -3.75 -14.04
C LYS A 225 4.81 -2.78 -13.98
N ILE A 226 4.54 -2.05 -15.06
CA ILE A 226 3.38 -1.16 -15.16
C ILE A 226 2.08 -1.96 -14.98
N PHE A 227 1.98 -3.12 -15.63
CA PHE A 227 0.84 -4.02 -15.49
C PHE A 227 0.65 -4.51 -14.05
N THR A 228 1.72 -4.96 -13.38
CA THR A 228 1.71 -5.36 -11.97
C THR A 228 1.26 -4.23 -11.05
N ILE A 229 1.77 -3.00 -11.25
CA ILE A 229 1.34 -1.81 -10.52
C ILE A 229 -0.18 -1.61 -10.67
N ALA A 230 -0.69 -1.70 -11.90
CA ALA A 230 -2.13 -1.57 -12.17
C ALA A 230 -2.95 -2.67 -11.47
N LEU A 231 -2.48 -3.92 -11.44
CA LEU A 231 -3.17 -5.01 -10.73
C LEU A 231 -3.18 -4.81 -9.21
N ILE A 232 -2.10 -4.29 -8.62
CA ILE A 232 -2.04 -3.97 -7.19
C ILE A 232 -3.03 -2.85 -6.86
N GLN A 233 -3.08 -1.79 -7.67
CA GLN A 233 -4.07 -0.72 -7.46
C GLN A 233 -5.50 -1.18 -7.68
N HIS A 234 -5.74 -2.08 -8.64
CA HIS A 234 -7.05 -2.71 -8.81
C HIS A 234 -7.43 -3.51 -7.56
N MET A 235 -6.50 -4.28 -6.98
CA MET A 235 -6.72 -4.92 -5.69
C MET A 235 -7.10 -3.90 -4.60
N PHE A 236 -6.41 -2.77 -4.49
CA PHE A 236 -6.76 -1.72 -3.52
C PHE A 236 -8.20 -1.21 -3.71
N ARG A 237 -8.61 -0.90 -4.94
CA ARG A 237 -10.00 -0.48 -5.24
C ARG A 237 -11.01 -1.56 -4.83
N MET A 238 -10.72 -2.83 -5.12
CA MET A 238 -11.56 -3.96 -4.72
C MET A 238 -11.61 -4.16 -3.20
N LEU A 239 -10.54 -3.86 -2.47
CA LEU A 239 -10.51 -3.91 -1.01
C LEU A 239 -11.33 -2.79 -0.39
N VAL A 240 -11.29 -1.56 -0.93
CA VAL A 240 -12.16 -0.45 -0.51
C VAL A 240 -13.62 -0.81 -0.70
N ALA A 241 -13.99 -1.35 -1.87
CA ALA A 241 -15.36 -1.77 -2.13
C ALA A 241 -15.84 -2.90 -1.20
N ARG A 242 -14.93 -3.76 -0.72
CA ARG A 242 -15.24 -4.91 0.14
C ARG A 242 -15.23 -4.57 1.63
N TYR A 243 -14.39 -3.63 2.05
CA TYR A 243 -14.21 -3.22 3.44
C TYR A 243 -14.31 -1.68 3.57
N PRO A 244 -15.47 -1.09 3.21
CA PRO A 244 -15.60 0.37 3.13
C PRO A 244 -15.37 1.09 4.47
N GLU A 245 -15.59 0.42 5.60
CA GLU A 245 -15.37 0.99 6.95
C GLU A 245 -13.90 0.98 7.39
N LEU A 246 -13.06 0.17 6.73
CA LEU A 246 -11.66 -0.03 7.10
C LEU A 246 -10.70 0.50 6.05
N ALA A 247 -11.15 0.70 4.81
CA ALA A 247 -10.27 1.04 3.72
C ALA A 247 -10.79 2.25 2.92
N SER A 248 -9.89 3.20 2.69
CA SER A 248 -10.09 4.35 1.83
C SER A 248 -9.04 4.35 0.72
N VAL A 249 -9.38 4.99 -0.40
CA VAL A 249 -8.42 5.27 -1.48
C VAL A 249 -8.23 6.76 -1.63
N VAL A 250 -7.02 7.16 -1.96
CA VAL A 250 -6.69 8.52 -2.37
C VAL A 250 -5.99 8.44 -3.71
N ASP A 251 -6.61 9.07 -4.69
CA ASP A 251 -6.04 9.21 -6.03
C ASP A 251 -5.23 10.50 -6.12
N PHE A 252 -3.96 10.37 -6.46
CA PHE A 252 -3.02 11.48 -6.62
C PHE A 252 -3.58 12.59 -7.52
N ASP A 253 -4.19 12.24 -8.65
CA ASP A 253 -4.71 13.23 -9.60
C ASP A 253 -5.87 14.01 -8.97
N CYS A 254 -6.66 13.37 -8.09
CA CYS A 254 -7.70 14.04 -7.32
C CYS A 254 -7.12 14.95 -6.24
N ILE A 255 -6.01 14.58 -5.59
CA ILE A 255 -5.35 15.46 -4.60
C ILE A 255 -4.83 16.73 -5.26
N GLU A 256 -4.23 16.62 -6.45
CA GLU A 256 -3.65 17.78 -7.14
C GLU A 256 -4.73 18.77 -7.61
N ASN A 257 -5.84 18.26 -8.14
CA ASN A 257 -6.88 19.09 -8.75
C ASN A 257 -7.95 19.56 -7.75
N ASP A 258 -8.31 18.74 -6.76
CA ASP A 258 -9.30 19.06 -5.74
C ASP A 258 -8.93 18.42 -4.39
N PRO A 259 -8.05 19.07 -3.59
CA PRO A 259 -7.67 18.57 -2.26
C PRO A 259 -8.85 18.30 -1.32
N LYS A 260 -10.01 18.97 -1.53
CA LYS A 260 -11.20 18.75 -0.68
C LYS A 260 -11.79 17.36 -0.86
N SER A 261 -11.59 16.73 -2.01
CA SER A 261 -12.00 15.34 -2.28
C SER A 261 -11.38 14.34 -1.29
N MET A 262 -10.27 14.68 -0.62
CA MET A 262 -9.64 13.85 0.41
C MET A 262 -10.40 13.80 1.74
N GLN A 263 -11.39 14.67 1.96
CA GLN A 263 -12.07 14.75 3.26
C GLN A 263 -12.69 13.41 3.65
N PHE A 264 -13.47 12.81 2.76
CA PHE A 264 -14.10 11.52 3.02
C PHE A 264 -13.07 10.39 3.23
N PRO A 265 -12.07 10.18 2.35
CA PRO A 265 -10.99 9.22 2.58
C PRO A 265 -10.30 9.38 3.95
N LEU A 266 -10.01 10.62 4.35
CA LEU A 266 -9.33 10.93 5.61
C LEU A 266 -10.22 10.73 6.83
N VAL A 267 -11.51 11.09 6.78
CA VAL A 267 -12.44 10.82 7.88
C VAL A 267 -12.58 9.32 8.10
N ASN A 268 -12.78 8.55 7.03
CA ASN A 268 -12.92 7.10 7.15
C ASN A 268 -11.62 6.45 7.65
N TRP A 269 -10.46 6.92 7.18
CA TRP A 269 -9.17 6.42 7.64
C TRP A 269 -8.84 6.80 9.08
N LEU A 270 -9.15 8.02 9.53
CA LEU A 270 -8.89 8.50 10.90
C LEU A 270 -10.00 8.14 11.88
N GLY A 271 -11.10 7.55 11.42
CA GLY A 271 -12.31 7.21 12.18
C GLY A 271 -13.40 8.29 12.14
N ALA A 272 -14.65 7.86 12.39
CA ALA A 272 -15.88 8.65 12.17
C ALA A 272 -15.95 10.03 12.87
N ASN A 273 -15.17 10.25 13.94
CA ASN A 273 -15.14 11.52 14.68
C ASN A 273 -13.96 12.43 14.28
N SER A 274 -13.35 12.20 13.12
CA SER A 274 -12.14 12.90 12.68
C SER A 274 -12.39 13.96 11.60
N LEU A 275 -13.63 14.46 11.45
CA LEU A 275 -13.97 15.52 10.49
C LEU A 275 -13.10 16.76 10.68
N GLU A 276 -13.03 17.30 11.90
CA GLU A 276 -12.21 18.47 12.22
C GLU A 276 -10.71 18.22 11.94
N ARG A 277 -10.21 17.00 12.21
CA ARG A 277 -8.82 16.62 11.88
C ARG A 277 -8.60 16.59 10.36
N SER A 278 -9.54 16.03 9.60
CA SER A 278 -9.48 15.97 8.14
C SER A 278 -9.50 17.36 7.50
N GLU A 279 -10.35 18.26 7.99
CA GLU A 279 -10.43 19.65 7.52
C GLU A 279 -9.14 20.40 7.84
N ARG A 280 -8.56 20.19 9.03
CA ARG A 280 -7.27 20.77 9.38
C ARG A 280 -6.16 20.28 8.45
N ILE A 281 -6.13 18.99 8.10
CA ILE A 281 -5.18 18.42 7.15
C ILE A 281 -5.33 19.08 5.76
N ILE A 282 -6.56 19.22 5.26
CA ILE A 282 -6.80 19.75 3.91
C ILE A 282 -6.48 21.26 3.85
N ASN A 283 -6.75 22.00 4.92
CA ASN A 283 -6.61 23.45 4.94
C ASN A 283 -5.17 23.95 5.21
N THR A 284 -4.20 23.08 5.50
CA THR A 284 -2.79 23.50 5.60
C THR A 284 -2.23 23.91 4.24
N ALA A 285 -1.39 24.95 4.24
CA ALA A 285 -0.91 25.61 3.03
C ALA A 285 -0.20 24.66 2.03
N THR A 286 0.41 23.58 2.51
CA THR A 286 1.16 22.60 1.72
C THR A 286 0.30 21.63 0.90
N PHE A 287 -0.98 21.43 1.28
CA PHE A 287 -1.96 20.67 0.49
C PHE A 287 -2.77 21.56 -0.48
N LYS A 288 -2.64 22.89 -0.42
CA LYS A 288 -3.28 23.79 -1.38
C LYS A 288 -2.50 23.83 -2.70
N PRO A 289 -3.15 24.06 -3.86
CA PRO A 289 -2.48 24.09 -5.16
C PRO A 289 -1.19 24.93 -5.17
N ASP A 290 -1.19 26.11 -4.56
CA ASP A 290 -0.01 26.99 -4.48
C ASP A 290 1.14 26.39 -3.64
N GLY A 291 0.82 25.70 -2.55
CA GLY A 291 1.80 24.98 -1.72
C GLY A 291 2.29 23.69 -2.38
N GLN A 292 1.45 23.04 -3.17
CA GLN A 292 1.81 21.87 -3.97
C GLN A 292 2.72 22.25 -5.15
N MET A 293 2.43 23.33 -5.86
CA MET A 293 3.28 23.84 -6.95
C MET A 293 4.64 24.35 -6.47
N SER A 294 4.71 24.96 -5.28
CA SER A 294 5.98 25.44 -4.70
C SER A 294 6.91 24.30 -4.25
N GLN A 295 6.37 23.15 -3.85
CA GLN A 295 7.11 21.92 -3.58
C GLN A 295 6.97 20.92 -4.74
N ARG A 296 7.23 21.35 -5.98
CA ARG A 296 7.25 20.55 -7.23
C ARG A 296 7.04 19.05 -7.01
N TRP A 297 5.79 18.60 -7.05
CA TRP A 297 5.36 17.20 -6.88
C TRP A 297 6.01 16.26 -7.91
N THR A 298 6.49 16.82 -9.01
CA THR A 298 7.24 16.16 -10.08
C THR A 298 8.77 16.27 -9.94
N ARG A 299 9.31 16.99 -8.94
CA ARG A 299 10.75 17.26 -8.82
C ARG A 299 11.42 17.11 -7.44
N SER A 300 10.95 16.25 -6.55
CA SER A 300 11.82 15.71 -5.50
C SER A 300 12.79 14.66 -6.09
N TRP A 301 13.51 15.02 -7.15
CA TRP A 301 14.66 14.27 -7.65
C TRP A 301 15.85 14.71 -6.81
N PRO A 302 16.56 13.80 -6.13
CA PRO A 302 17.92 14.10 -5.70
C PRO A 302 18.70 14.55 -6.94
N GLU A 303 19.31 15.74 -6.89
CA GLU A 303 20.11 16.34 -7.98
C GLU A 303 21.33 15.48 -8.39
N THR A 304 21.54 14.36 -7.72
CA THR A 304 22.68 13.47 -7.87
C THR A 304 22.25 12.05 -8.19
N ILE A 305 21.66 11.82 -9.36
CA ILE A 305 21.48 10.46 -9.88
C ILE A 305 21.94 10.40 -11.33
N ASN A 306 23.02 9.64 -11.56
CA ASN A 306 23.84 9.71 -12.77
C ASN A 306 23.45 8.73 -13.90
N ALA A 307 22.36 7.97 -13.78
CA ALA A 307 21.91 7.08 -14.85
C ALA A 307 20.44 6.66 -14.65
N PHE A 308 19.52 7.24 -15.41
CA PHE A 308 18.10 6.84 -15.39
C PHE A 308 17.69 6.17 -16.68
N GLU A 309 16.86 5.13 -16.57
CA GLU A 309 16.17 4.51 -17.70
C GLU A 309 14.75 5.07 -17.79
N VAL A 310 14.62 6.27 -18.35
CA VAL A 310 13.31 6.92 -18.58
C VAL A 310 12.44 6.03 -19.51
N LEU A 311 11.12 6.05 -19.28
CA LEU A 311 10.16 5.40 -20.18
C LEU A 311 10.24 6.04 -21.56
N SER A 312 10.38 5.23 -22.61
CA SER A 312 10.27 5.76 -23.97
C SER A 312 8.82 6.08 -24.32
N ALA A 313 8.58 7.00 -25.26
CA ALA A 313 7.23 7.29 -25.76
C ALA A 313 6.51 6.02 -26.26
N LYS A 314 7.27 5.07 -26.84
CA LYS A 314 6.75 3.77 -27.27
C LYS A 314 6.31 2.90 -26.08
N ASP A 315 7.05 2.92 -24.98
CA ASP A 315 6.69 2.18 -23.77
C ASP A 315 5.42 2.77 -23.13
N VAL A 316 5.34 4.09 -23.05
CA VAL A 316 4.16 4.81 -22.53
C VAL A 316 2.92 4.51 -23.38
N SER A 317 3.01 4.68 -24.70
CA SER A 317 1.88 4.43 -25.61
C SER A 317 1.38 2.98 -25.54
N LEU A 318 2.30 2.01 -25.51
CA LEU A 318 1.93 0.60 -25.40
C LEU A 318 1.30 0.28 -24.04
N ALA A 319 1.81 0.87 -22.96
CA ALA A 319 1.28 0.67 -21.62
C ALA A 319 -0.17 1.18 -21.52
N TYR A 320 -0.43 2.42 -21.93
CA TYR A 320 -1.79 2.97 -21.94
C TYR A 320 -2.72 2.11 -22.79
N LYS A 321 -2.28 1.69 -23.98
CA LYS A 321 -3.07 0.80 -24.84
C LYS A 321 -3.45 -0.50 -24.12
N ILE A 322 -2.47 -1.19 -23.52
CA ILE A 322 -2.70 -2.43 -22.78
C ILE A 322 -3.69 -2.19 -21.63
N LEU A 323 -3.49 -1.13 -20.84
CA LEU A 323 -4.35 -0.86 -19.69
C LEU A 323 -5.78 -0.48 -20.07
N ILE A 324 -5.97 0.31 -21.14
CA ILE A 324 -7.30 0.70 -21.66
C ILE A 324 -8.02 -0.47 -22.30
N ASP A 325 -7.36 -1.21 -23.20
CA ASP A 325 -7.91 -2.36 -23.92
C ASP A 325 -8.40 -3.45 -22.94
N HIS A 326 -7.77 -3.50 -21.76
CA HIS A 326 -8.03 -4.51 -20.74
C HIS A 326 -8.74 -3.99 -19.48
N GLY A 327 -9.30 -2.77 -19.53
CA GLY A 327 -10.18 -2.26 -18.48
C GLY A 327 -9.49 -1.87 -17.17
N LEU A 328 -8.15 -1.84 -17.12
CA LEU A 328 -7.37 -1.51 -15.93
C LEU A 328 -7.24 0.00 -15.68
N MET A 329 -7.55 0.83 -16.68
CA MET A 329 -7.60 2.29 -16.59
C MET A 329 -9.01 2.86 -16.85
N ARG A 330 -10.05 2.04 -16.75
CA ARG A 330 -11.42 2.55 -16.83
C ARG A 330 -11.80 3.12 -15.47
N ASP A 331 -11.92 4.45 -15.41
CA ASP A 331 -12.65 5.18 -14.37
C ASP A 331 -14.05 4.57 -14.20
N GLU A 332 -14.23 3.64 -13.26
CA GLU A 332 -15.57 3.28 -12.80
C GLU A 332 -16.26 4.47 -12.09
N GLY A 333 -15.48 5.48 -11.68
CA GLY A 333 -15.97 6.77 -11.20
C GLY A 333 -16.73 7.60 -12.24
N LYS A 334 -16.55 7.34 -13.55
CA LYS A 334 -17.29 8.03 -14.63
C LYS A 334 -18.56 7.30 -15.08
N ARG A 335 -18.89 6.14 -14.49
CA ARG A 335 -20.12 5.38 -14.81
C ARG A 335 -21.16 5.34 -13.70
N LYS A 336 -20.95 5.98 -12.54
CA LYS A 336 -21.90 5.89 -11.41
C LYS A 336 -22.30 7.19 -10.70
N THR A 337 -21.88 8.35 -11.17
CA THR A 337 -22.43 9.63 -10.72
C THR A 337 -22.83 10.42 -11.94
N TRP A 338 -24.10 10.83 -12.01
CA TRP A 338 -24.83 11.39 -13.17
C TRP A 338 -25.56 10.37 -14.04
N ASP A 339 -26.27 9.42 -13.42
CA ASP A 339 -27.58 9.00 -13.96
C ASP A 339 -28.60 10.03 -13.42
N GLU A 340 -28.98 10.99 -14.26
CA GLU A 340 -30.06 11.97 -14.06
C GLU A 340 -31.44 11.27 -14.06
N ARG A 341 -31.62 10.25 -13.21
CA ARG A 341 -32.87 9.49 -13.12
C ARG A 341 -33.39 9.30 -11.70
N VAL A 342 -33.09 10.24 -10.82
CA VAL A 342 -33.93 10.48 -9.64
C VAL A 342 -34.19 11.99 -9.54
N ALA A 343 -34.86 12.52 -10.56
CA ALA A 343 -35.76 13.64 -10.40
C ALA A 343 -37.16 13.05 -10.20
N VAL A 344 -37.56 12.89 -8.94
CA VAL A 344 -38.93 13.06 -8.43
C VAL A 344 -38.81 13.66 -7.04
#